data_AF-A0A090S354-F1
#
_entry.id   AF-A0A090S354-F1
#
_cell.length_a   1.000
_cell.length_b   1.000
_cell.length_c   1.000
_cell.angle_alpha   90.00
_cell.angle_beta   90.00
_cell.angle_gamma   90.00
#
_symmetry.space_group_name_H-M   'P 1'
#
loop_
_entity.id
_entity.type
_entity.pdbx_description
1 polymer ?
#
loop_
_entity_poly.entity_id
_entity_poly.type
_entity_poly.pdbx_seq_one_letter_code
_entity_poly.pdbx_strand_id
1 'polypeptide(L)' 'MAFELLQQVGLEEKVSIVDIAFDDALFSHYGVTIPVIKVDQSEINWPFDLSQLQQWLTVNGITYHP' A
#
# COMPACT_ATOMS: atom_id res chain seq x y z
N MET A 1 -10.12 -5.90 1.38
CA MET A 1 -8.69 -6.18 1.16
C MET A 1 -7.93 -4.87 0.91
N ALA A 2 -6.61 -4.81 1.14
CA ALA A 2 -5.82 -3.56 0.98
C ALA A 2 -6.02 -2.89 -0.39
N PHE A 3 -6.04 -3.67 -1.46
CA PHE A 3 -6.23 -3.16 -2.83
C PHE A 3 -7.62 -2.54 -3.06
N GLU A 4 -8.67 -3.08 -2.44
CA GLU A 4 -10.02 -2.51 -2.55
C GLU A 4 -10.13 -1.14 -1.88
N LEU A 5 -9.34 -0.89 -0.83
CA LEU A 5 -9.28 0.43 -0.20
C LEU A 5 -8.58 1.44 -1.11
N LEU A 6 -7.60 1.01 -1.91
CA LEU A 6 -6.94 1.85 -2.92
C LEU A 6 -7.88 2.23 -4.07
N GLN A 7 -8.76 1.31 -4.47
CA GLN A 7 -9.82 1.60 -5.45
C GLN A 7 -10.82 2.64 -4.93
N GLN A 8 -11.17 2.58 -3.65
CA GLN A 8 -12.09 3.55 -3.03
C GLN A 8 -11.51 4.98 -2.94
N VAL A 9 -10.21 5.15 -3.15
CA VAL A 9 -9.55 6.46 -3.14
C VAL A 9 -9.02 6.86 -4.53
N GLY A 10 -9.42 6.13 -5.58
CA GLY A 10 -9.08 6.45 -6.97
C GLY A 10 -7.59 6.34 -7.28
N LEU A 11 -6.88 5.42 -6.60
CA LEU A 11 -5.43 5.21 -6.77
C LEU A 11 -5.09 3.92 -7.50
N GLU A 12 -6.07 3.13 -7.94
CA GLU A 12 -5.87 1.83 -8.59
C GLU A 12 -4.99 1.90 -9.85
N GLU A 13 -5.04 2.99 -10.61
CA GLU A 13 -4.20 3.19 -11.80
C GLU A 13 -2.81 3.78 -11.47
N LYS A 14 -2.63 4.28 -10.24
CA LYS A 14 -1.38 4.91 -9.77
C LYS A 14 -0.51 3.98 -8.94
N VAL A 15 -0.96 2.74 -8.72
CA VAL A 15 -0.23 1.73 -7.95
C VAL A 15 0.38 0.67 -8.86
N SER A 16 1.60 0.27 -8.55
CA SER A 16 2.23 -0.89 -9.15
C SER A 16 2.12 -2.07 -8.20
N ILE A 17 1.49 -3.15 -8.67
CA ILE A 17 1.46 -4.41 -7.93
C ILE A 17 2.79 -5.12 -8.16
N VAL A 18 3.49 -5.45 -7.08
CA VAL A 18 4.76 -6.18 -7.12
C VAL A 18 4.55 -7.54 -6.45
N ASP A 19 4.79 -8.60 -7.20
CA ASP A 19 4.87 -9.96 -6.65
C ASP A 19 6.28 -10.17 -6.08
N ILE A 20 6.33 -10.52 -4.80
CA ILE A 20 7.59 -10.70 -4.06
C ILE A 20 8.06 -12.16 -4.05
N ALA A 21 7.29 -13.10 -4.60
CA ALA A 21 7.56 -14.54 -4.48
C ALA A 21 8.92 -14.98 -5.08
N PHE A 22 9.46 -14.22 -6.03
CA PHE A 22 10.72 -14.53 -6.71
C PHE A 22 11.85 -13.53 -6.38
N ASP A 23 11.61 -12.58 -5.48
CA ASP A 23 12.62 -11.64 -5.00
C ASP A 23 12.97 -11.97 -3.55
N ASP A 24 14.11 -12.63 -3.34
CA ASP A 24 14.53 -13.10 -2.01
C ASP A 24 14.63 -11.94 -0.99
N ALA A 25 15.00 -10.73 -1.42
CA ALA A 25 15.11 -9.59 -0.53
C ALA A 25 13.73 -9.08 -0.10
N LEU A 26 12.81 -8.95 -1.06
CA LEU A 26 11.42 -8.57 -0.76
C LEU A 26 10.69 -9.66 0.00
N PHE A 27 10.90 -10.94 -0.34
CA PHE A 27 10.32 -12.08 0.37
C PHE A 27 10.82 -12.16 1.82
N SER A 28 12.12 -11.97 2.04
CA SER A 28 12.68 -11.95 3.40
C SER A 28 12.14 -10.79 4.23
N HIS A 29 11.80 -9.66 3.62
CA HIS A 29 11.34 -8.47 4.32
C HIS A 29 9.82 -8.45 4.53
N TYR A 30 9.04 -8.86 3.52
CA TYR A 30 7.58 -8.73 3.49
C TYR A 30 6.83 -10.06 3.51
N GLY A 31 7.51 -11.21 3.46
CA GLY A 31 6.88 -12.53 3.29
C GLY A 31 5.84 -12.93 4.35
N VAL A 32 5.80 -12.24 5.49
CA VAL A 32 4.81 -12.44 6.56
C VAL A 32 3.88 -11.24 6.79
N THR A 33 4.15 -10.10 6.17
CA THR A 33 3.44 -8.83 6.38
C THR A 33 2.64 -8.37 5.17
N ILE A 34 2.76 -9.05 4.01
CA ILE A 34 1.92 -8.75 2.85
C ILE A 34 0.41 -8.94 3.16
N PRO A 35 -0.46 -8.03 2.69
CA PRO A 35 -0.16 -6.92 1.78
C PRO A 35 0.41 -5.67 2.49
N VAL A 36 1.39 -5.01 1.85
CA VAL A 36 1.99 -3.74 2.30
C VAL A 36 1.86 -2.71 1.19
N ILE A 37 1.50 -1.47 1.53
CA ILE A 37 1.56 -0.33 0.60
C ILE A 37 2.81 0.47 0.96
N LYS A 38 3.62 0.77 -0.05
CA LYS A 38 4.88 1.51 0.09
C LYS A 38 4.92 2.68 -0.88
N VAL A 39 5.33 3.84 -0.38
CA VAL A 39 5.67 5.05 -1.16
C VAL A 39 7.03 5.54 -0.66
N ASP A 40 8.03 5.53 -1.53
CA ASP A 40 9.42 5.86 -1.21
C ASP A 40 9.96 5.08 0.01
N GLN A 41 10.13 5.77 1.15
CA GLN A 41 10.61 5.20 2.42
C GLN A 41 9.50 4.95 3.45
N SER A 42 8.25 5.26 3.09
CA SER A 42 7.09 5.18 3.97
C SER A 42 6.25 3.96 3.59
N GLU A 43 5.77 3.25 4.59
CA GLU A 43 4.94 2.07 4.40
C GLU A 43 3.79 2.01 5.39
N ILE A 44 2.70 1.39 4.95
CA ILE A 44 1.56 1.04 5.81
C ILE A 44 1.30 -0.46 5.63
N ASN A 45 1.40 -1.18 6.75
CA ASN A 45 1.21 -2.61 6.82
C ASN A 45 -0.25 -2.94 7.06
N TRP A 46 -0.77 -3.94 6.35
CA TRP A 46 -2.09 -4.48 6.64
C TRP A 46 -2.11 -5.12 8.06
N PRO A 47 -3.22 -5.06 8.80
CA PRO A 47 -4.51 -4.44 8.46
C PRO A 47 -4.59 -2.94 8.73
N PHE A 48 -5.30 -2.23 7.86
CA PHE A 48 -5.72 -0.85 8.07
C PHE A 48 -7.11 -0.62 7.46
N ASP A 49 -7.82 0.40 7.97
CA ASP A 49 -9.09 0.86 7.42
C ASP A 49 -8.91 2.03 6.43
N LEU A 50 -10.03 2.49 5.84
CA LEU A 50 -10.04 3.59 4.89
C LEU A 50 -9.54 4.91 5.50
N SER A 51 -9.86 5.18 6.76
CA SER A 51 -9.46 6.42 7.43
C SER A 51 -7.95 6.44 7.68
N GLN A 52 -7.40 5.29 8.11
CA GLN A 52 -5.96 5.10 8.28
C GLN A 52 -5.21 5.23 6.95
N LEU A 53 -5.76 4.66 5.87
CA LEU A 53 -5.19 4.82 4.53
C LEU A 53 -5.19 6.29 4.10
N GLN A 54 -6.32 7.00 4.23
CA GLN A 54 -6.44 8.41 3.86
C GLN A 54 -5.49 9.31 4.65
N GLN A 55 -5.36 9.08 5.96
CA GLN A 55 -4.42 9.79 6.81
C GLN A 55 -2.98 9.53 6.36
N TRP A 56 -2.63 8.27 6.08
CA TRP A 56 -1.31 7.92 5.59
C TRP A 56 -1.00 8.55 4.23
N LEU A 57 -1.94 8.52 3.28
CA LEU A 57 -1.79 9.19 1.98
C LEU A 57 -1.55 10.70 2.15
N THR A 58 -2.30 11.34 3.06
CA THR A 58 -2.15 12.77 3.38
C THR A 58 -0.77 13.09 3.95
N VAL A 59 -0.28 12.30 4.90
CA VAL A 59 1.07 12.46 5.49
C VAL A 59 2.16 12.32 4.44
N ASN A 60 1.96 11.45 3.45
CA ASN A 60 2.89 11.24 2.34
C ASN A 60 2.67 12.20 1.15
N GLY A 61 1.76 13.18 1.26
CA GLY A 61 1.51 14.17 0.20
C GLY A 61 0.85 13.61 -1.06
N ILE A 62 0.21 12.44 -0.98
CA ILE A 62 -0.43 11.78 -2.12
C ILE A 62 -1.84 12.33 -2.31
N THR A 63 -2.11 12.86 -3.49
CA THR A 63 -3.46 13.31 -3.85
C THR A 63 -4.31 12.11 -4.26
N TYR A 64 -5.43 11.94 -3.58
CA TYR A 64 -6.42 10.90 -3.83
C TYR A 64 -7.82 11.52 -3.98
N HIS A 65 -8.72 10.80 -4.65
CA HIS A 65 -10.09 11.25 -4.88
C HIS A 65 -11.06 10.18 -4.37
N PRO A 66 -11.92 10.49 -3.39
CA PRO A 66 -12.97 9.57 -2.95
C PRO A 66 -14.08 9.42 -3.99
#